data_AF-A0A453IYS2-F1
#
_entry.id   AF-A0A453IYS2-F1
#
_cell.length_a   1.000
_cell.length_b   1.000
_cell.length_c   1.000
_cell.angle_alpha   90.00
_cell.angle_beta   90.00
_cell.angle_gamma   90.00
#
_symmetry.space_group_name_H-M   'P 1'
#
loop_
_entity.id
_entity.type
_entity.pdbx_description
1 polymer ?
#
loop_
_entity_poly.entity_id
_entity_poly.type
_entity_poly.pdbx_seq_one_letter_code
_entity_poly.pdbx_strand_id
1 'polypeptide(L)' 'SSLCSGTMAKLDEESEELHQKFLEKDVDLPTFVQKYKKLRAAHHKCALLHLSGKASLR' A
#
# COMPACT_ATOMS: atom_id res chain seq x y z
N SER A 1 10.34 -1.95 14.56
CA SER A 1 10.63 -1.68 13.13
C SER A 1 10.27 -2.84 12.20
N SER A 2 10.27 -4.11 12.66
CA SER A 2 9.90 -5.28 11.81
C SER A 2 8.44 -5.33 11.35
N LEU A 3 7.52 -4.68 12.08
CA LEU A 3 6.08 -4.73 11.80
C LEU A 3 5.70 -4.10 10.44
N CYS A 4 6.31 -2.96 10.06
CA CYS A 4 5.95 -2.24 8.83
C CYS A 4 6.33 -2.97 7.54
N SER A 5 7.39 -3.79 7.54
CA SER A 5 7.83 -4.46 6.30
C SER A 5 6.84 -5.52 5.84
N GLY A 6 6.27 -6.30 6.78
CA GLY A 6 5.21 -7.26 6.47
C GLY A 6 3.90 -6.58 6.07
N THR A 7 3.63 -5.38 6.59
CA THR A 7 2.45 -4.60 6.20
C THR A 7 2.57 -4.05 4.78
N MET A 8 3.77 -3.65 4.36
CA MET A 8 4.00 -3.13 3.00
C MET A 8 3.73 -4.19 1.93
N ALA A 9 4.25 -5.42 2.10
CA ALA A 9 4.01 -6.51 1.16
C ALA A 9 2.52 -6.83 0.99
N LYS A 10 1.76 -6.86 2.10
CA LYS A 10 0.32 -7.05 2.05
C LYS A 10 -0.42 -5.92 1.33
N LEU A 11 0.00 -4.66 1.53
CA LEU A 11 -0.58 -3.52 0.83
C LEU A 11 -0.27 -3.54 -0.67
N ASP A 12 0.88 -4.10 -1.08
CA ASP A 12 1.21 -4.32 -2.48
C ASP A 12 0.34 -5.42 -3.10
N GLU A 13 0.13 -6.52 -2.39
CA GLU A 13 -0.76 -7.61 -2.82
C GLU A 13 -2.22 -7.13 -2.98
N GLU A 14 -2.76 -6.42 -1.99
CA GLU A 14 -4.10 -5.81 -2.06
C GLU A 14 -4.22 -4.78 -3.21
N SER A 15 -3.12 -4.08 -3.52
CA SER A 15 -3.07 -3.14 -4.64
C SER A 15 -3.15 -3.87 -5.99
N GLU A 16 -2.49 -5.02 -6.11
CA GLU A 16 -2.49 -5.83 -7.33
C GLU A 16 -3.86 -6.49 -7.54
N GLU A 17 -4.47 -7.04 -6.49
CA GLU A 17 -5.84 -7.57 -6.56
C GLU A 17 -6.86 -6.51 -6.99
N LEU A 18 -6.74 -5.30 -6.45
CA LEU A 18 -7.60 -4.19 -6.83
C LEU A 18 -7.41 -3.79 -8.30
N HIS A 19 -6.18 -3.87 -8.81
CA HIS A 19 -5.87 -3.61 -10.21
C HIS A 19 -6.51 -4.66 -11.13
N GLN A 20 -6.40 -5.95 -10.77
CA GLN A 20 -7.04 -7.01 -11.54
C GLN A 20 -8.56 -6.83 -11.62
N LYS A 21 -9.23 -6.55 -10.50
CA LYS A 21 -10.67 -6.27 -10.47
C LYS A 21 -11.06 -5.09 -11.37
N PHE A 22 -10.18 -4.09 -11.52
CA PHE A 22 -10.43 -2.98 -12.42
C PHE A 22 -10.32 -3.39 -13.90
N LEU A 23 -9.33 -4.23 -14.24
CA LEU A 23 -9.17 -4.77 -15.59
C LEU A 23 -10.34 -5.69 -15.98
N GLU A 24 -10.84 -6.47 -15.03
CA GLU A 24 -12.03 -7.33 -15.17
C GLU A 24 -13.35 -6.54 -15.22
N LYS A 25 -13.30 -5.22 -14.99
CA LYS A 25 -14.45 -4.29 -14.92
C LYS A 25 -15.39 -4.56 -13.74
N ASP A 26 -14.92 -5.27 -12.72
CA ASP A 26 -15.64 -5.50 -11.47
C ASP A 26 -15.69 -4.26 -10.56
N VAL A 27 -14.85 -3.27 -10.85
CA VAL A 27 -14.83 -1.98 -10.15
C VAL A 27 -14.75 -0.82 -11.15
N ASP A 28 -15.50 0.24 -10.89
CA ASP A 28 -15.43 1.46 -11.71
C ASP A 28 -14.17 2.28 -11.44
N LEU A 29 -13.84 3.16 -12.39
CA LEU A 29 -12.64 4.01 -12.30
C LEU A 29 -12.63 4.90 -11.04
N PRO A 30 -13.74 5.56 -10.65
CA PRO A 30 -13.76 6.35 -9.41
C PRO A 30 -13.42 5.53 -8.16
N THR A 31 -14.01 4.34 -8.03
CA THR A 31 -13.79 3.45 -6.89
C THR A 31 -12.38 2.87 -6.89
N PHE A 32 -11.86 2.49 -8.06
CA PHE A 32 -10.48 2.04 -8.22
C PHE A 32 -9.51 3.12 -7.74
N VAL A 33 -9.62 4.34 -8.29
CA VAL A 33 -8.73 5.47 -7.95
C VAL A 33 -8.80 5.79 -6.46
N GLN A 34 -10.00 5.82 -5.87
CA GLN A 34 -10.16 6.12 -4.46
C GLN A 34 -9.50 5.06 -3.56
N LYS A 35 -9.73 3.76 -3.84
CA LYS A 35 -9.18 2.66 -3.04
C LYS A 35 -7.65 2.55 -3.22
N TYR A 36 -7.17 2.65 -4.45
CA TYR A 36 -5.74 2.58 -4.78
C TYR A 36 -4.94 3.68 -4.06
N LYS A 37 -5.43 4.92 -4.07
CA LYS A 37 -4.79 6.04 -3.35
C LYS A 37 -4.65 5.77 -1.86
N LYS A 38 -5.66 5.15 -1.22
CA LYS A 38 -5.61 4.80 0.21
C LYS A 38 -4.53 3.75 0.49
N LEU A 39 -4.45 2.70 -0.33
CA LEU A 39 -3.43 1.65 -0.20
C LEU A 39 -2.02 2.22 -0.35
N ARG A 40 -1.77 3.04 -1.38
CA ARG A 40 -0.46 3.66 -1.60
C ARG A 40 -0.08 4.65 -0.50
N ALA A 41 -1.02 5.45 -0.01
CA ALA A 41 -0.75 6.34 1.13
C ALA A 41 -0.35 5.56 2.40
N ALA A 42 -1.01 4.44 2.69
CA ALA A 42 -0.65 3.58 3.82
C ALA A 42 0.73 2.93 3.65
N HIS A 43 1.05 2.46 2.45
CA HIS A 43 2.34 1.87 2.13
C HIS A 43 3.48 2.88 2.32
N HIS A 44 3.35 4.09 1.77
CA HIS A 44 4.35 5.13 1.91
C HIS A 44 4.55 5.57 3.37
N LYS A 45 3.47 5.66 4.18
CA LYS A 45 3.59 5.91 5.62
C LYS A 45 4.42 4.82 6.31
N CYS A 46 4.15 3.55 6.03
CA CYS A 46 4.93 2.44 6.60
C CYS A 46 6.39 2.48 6.17
N ALA A 47 6.67 2.78 4.90
CA ALA A 47 8.02 2.93 4.39
C ALA A 47 8.78 4.05 5.10
N LEU A 48 8.17 5.23 5.24
CA LEU A 48 8.76 6.37 5.93
C LEU A 48 9.02 6.09 7.41
N LEU A 49 8.09 5.45 8.11
CA LEU A 49 8.27 5.06 9.51
C LEU A 49 9.41 4.05 9.67
N HIS A 50 9.50 3.08 8.77
CA HIS A 50 10.60 2.11 8.78
C HIS A 50 11.94 2.80 8.54
N LEU A 51 12.04 3.68 7.54
CA LEU A 51 13.26 4.44 7.25
C LEU A 51 13.65 5.36 8.42
N SER A 52 12.69 6.08 9.01
CA SER A 52 12.92 6.94 10.18
C SER A 52 13.43 6.12 11.37
N GLY A 53 12.79 4.98 11.66
CA GLY A 53 13.24 4.10 12.75
C GLY A 53 14.67 3.60 12.55
N LYS A 54 15.04 3.24 11.31
CA LYS A 54 16.43 2.86 10.98
C LYS A 54 17.41 4.01 11.13
N ALA A 55 17.00 5.25 10.83
CA ALA A 55 17.84 6.44 10.98
C ALA A 55 18.04 6.83 12.45
N SER A 56 17.03 6.67 13.31
CA SER A 56 17.10 7.01 14.74
C SER A 56 17.82 5.98 15.61
N LEU A 57 18.04 4.76 15.11
CA LEU A 57 18.83 3.71 15.75
C LEU A 57 20.34 3.83 15.44
N ARG A 58 20.73 4.85 14.70
CA ARG A 58 22.10 5.18 14.30
C ARG A 58 22.65 6.28 15.20
#